data_AF-A0A4S1XDV0-F1
#
_entry.id   AF-A0A4S1XDV0-F1
#
_cell.length_a   1.000
_cell.length_b   1.000
_cell.length_c   1.000
_cell.angle_alpha   90.00
_cell.angle_beta   90.00
_cell.angle_gamma   90.00
#
_symmetry.space_group_name_H-M   'P 1'
#
loop_
_entity.id
_entity.type
_entity.pdbx_description
1 polymer ?
#
loop_
_entity_poly.entity_id
_entity_poly.type
_entity_poly.pdbx_seq_one_letter_code
_entity_poly.pdbx_strand_id
1 'polypeptide(L)'
;MSRGCDEEGMILVNVLMFVAIAAGLVLLMINREELALDRGLRTREAARALAIVRGGELSALVALRRDAEQSPEVDHVGEPWAKLSENGAPIEGGTFDLAIADAEGRFNINSVRTGEVASTVLFQAIGNDAGMTGEQIVAAIEYVRLRGPVTDLRPLRMAGVEPKVADRLERLVTALPGRTTLNLNAADEGMLALLFRDPVVAQRLVAIRARQGYLTAKDLADQNVSLPWGTTFRSNTFWVRTRATIGGTSQQAATLIQRRRAPDGAVDVFPVERWRNAAVPPGAPVLPAAKS
;
A
#
# COMPACT_ATOMS: atom_id res chain seq x y z
N MET A 1 53.52 -70.53 10.92
CA MET A 1 53.82 -69.09 10.78
C MET A 1 52.61 -68.43 10.16
N SER A 2 52.03 -67.51 10.92
CA SER A 2 50.78 -66.78 10.70
C SER A 2 50.89 -65.80 9.53
N ARG A 3 50.20 -66.07 8.41
CA ARG A 3 49.99 -65.07 7.33
C ARG A 3 48.57 -65.06 6.73
N GLY A 4 47.65 -65.91 7.19
CA GLY A 4 46.26 -65.95 6.67
C GLY A 4 45.26 -65.07 7.44
N CYS A 5 45.43 -64.88 8.75
CA CYS A 5 44.48 -64.11 9.56
C CYS A 5 44.60 -62.58 9.39
N ASP A 6 45.74 -62.07 8.92
CA ASP A 6 45.94 -60.62 8.71
C ASP A 6 45.36 -60.14 7.36
N GLU A 7 45.36 -60.98 6.32
CA GLU A 7 44.82 -60.63 5.00
C GLU A 7 43.29 -60.60 4.99
N GLU A 8 42.61 -61.56 5.63
CA GLU A 8 41.14 -61.57 5.73
C GLU A 8 40.60 -60.39 6.55
N GLY A 9 41.30 -60.01 7.63
CA GLY A 9 40.98 -58.82 8.41
C GLY A 9 41.13 -57.53 7.60
N MET A 10 42.20 -57.40 6.80
CA MET A 10 42.40 -56.24 5.92
C MET A 10 41.38 -56.17 4.78
N ILE A 11 40.99 -57.32 4.20
CA ILE A 11 39.96 -57.37 3.16
C ILE A 11 38.61 -56.89 3.72
N LEU A 12 38.22 -57.36 4.91
CA LEU A 12 36.98 -56.95 5.55
C LEU A 12 36.97 -55.45 5.89
N VAL A 13 38.07 -54.91 6.42
CA VAL A 13 38.20 -53.49 6.72
C VAL A 13 38.09 -52.64 5.46
N ASN A 14 38.76 -53.04 4.37
CA ASN A 14 38.67 -52.32 3.10
C ASN A 14 37.25 -52.36 2.53
N VAL A 15 36.59 -53.52 2.53
CA VAL A 15 35.21 -53.67 2.05
C VAL A 15 34.25 -52.82 2.88
N LEU A 16 34.36 -52.85 4.22
CA LEU A 16 33.55 -52.01 5.11
C LEU A 16 33.81 -50.52 4.88
N MET A 17 35.06 -50.13 4.65
CA MET A 17 35.41 -48.74 4.33
C MET A 17 34.79 -48.30 3.01
N PHE A 18 34.86 -49.11 1.95
CA PHE A 18 34.22 -48.81 0.68
C PHE A 18 32.70 -48.71 0.82
N VAL A 19 32.06 -49.61 1.56
CA VAL A 19 30.60 -49.57 1.81
C VAL A 19 30.22 -48.32 2.61
N ALA A 20 30.98 -47.97 3.65
CA ALA A 20 30.73 -46.78 4.46
C ALA A 20 30.89 -45.48 3.65
N ILE A 21 31.93 -45.39 2.82
CA ILE A 21 32.13 -44.25 1.92
C ILE A 21 31.01 -44.18 0.88
N ALA A 22 30.65 -45.31 0.25
CA ALA A 22 29.57 -45.35 -0.74
C ALA A 22 28.23 -44.94 -0.14
N ALA A 23 27.88 -45.46 1.05
CA ALA A 23 26.66 -45.08 1.77
C ALA A 23 26.67 -43.58 2.15
N GLY A 24 27.82 -43.06 2.59
CA GLY A 24 28.00 -41.63 2.88
C GLY A 24 27.80 -40.75 1.64
N LEU A 25 28.33 -41.16 0.49
CA LEU A 25 28.15 -40.46 -0.79
C LEU A 25 26.69 -40.45 -1.24
N VAL A 26 25.99 -41.59 -1.13
CA VAL A 26 24.56 -41.68 -1.47
C VAL A 26 23.73 -40.75 -0.58
N LEU A 27 23.99 -40.71 0.74
CA LEU A 27 23.28 -39.82 1.66
C LEU A 27 23.53 -38.34 1.32
N LEU A 28 24.76 -37.97 0.95
CA LEU A 28 25.09 -36.62 0.50
C LEU A 28 24.39 -36.23 -0.81
N MET A 29 24.23 -37.18 -1.74
CA MET A 29 23.49 -36.95 -3.00
C MET A 29 22.00 -36.70 -2.75
N ILE A 30 21.34 -37.57 -1.96
CA ILE A 30 19.91 -37.45 -1.64
C ILE A 30 19.61 -36.09 -1.00
N ASN A 31 20.39 -35.69 0.01
CA ASN A 31 20.21 -34.41 0.69
C ASN A 31 20.39 -33.20 -0.25
N ARG A 32 21.31 -33.29 -1.23
CA ARG A 32 21.52 -32.22 -2.21
C ARG A 32 20.38 -32.13 -3.22
N GLU A 33 19.84 -33.27 -3.64
CA GLU A 33 18.72 -33.36 -4.58
C GLU A 33 17.42 -32.83 -3.98
N GLU A 34 17.09 -33.22 -2.74
CA GLU A 34 15.92 -32.71 -2.01
C GLU A 34 15.97 -31.18 -1.87
N LEU A 35 17.12 -30.62 -1.47
CA LEU A 35 17.31 -29.17 -1.37
C LEU A 35 17.18 -28.45 -2.72
N ALA A 36 17.55 -29.09 -3.83
CA ALA A 36 17.43 -28.51 -5.16
C ALA A 36 15.98 -28.52 -5.65
N LEU A 37 15.25 -29.62 -5.39
CA LEU A 37 13.84 -29.75 -5.73
C LEU A 37 12.97 -28.75 -4.95
N ASP A 38 13.18 -28.63 -3.64
CA ASP A 38 12.44 -27.66 -2.80
C ASP A 38 12.65 -26.22 -3.26
N ARG A 39 13.90 -25.87 -3.61
CA ARG A 39 14.21 -24.55 -4.18
C ARG A 39 13.49 -24.34 -5.50
N GLY A 40 13.51 -25.33 -6.39
CA GLY A 40 12.80 -25.28 -7.67
C GLY A 40 11.29 -25.10 -7.52
N LEU A 41 10.67 -25.84 -6.59
CA LEU A 41 9.24 -25.72 -6.26
C LEU A 41 8.91 -24.33 -5.73
N ARG A 42 9.65 -23.82 -4.73
CA ARG A 42 9.43 -22.48 -4.17
C ARG A 42 9.62 -21.37 -5.21
N THR A 43 10.60 -21.48 -6.10
CA THR A 43 10.78 -20.50 -7.18
C THR A 43 9.59 -20.50 -8.15
N ARG A 44 9.06 -21.67 -8.49
CA ARG A 44 7.86 -21.80 -9.34
C ARG A 44 6.62 -21.25 -8.65
N GLU A 45 6.41 -21.57 -7.38
CA GLU A 45 5.31 -21.01 -6.56
C GLU A 45 5.41 -19.48 -6.48
N ALA A 46 6.60 -18.95 -6.21
CA ALA A 46 6.84 -17.50 -6.16
C ALA A 46 6.50 -16.82 -7.49
N ALA A 47 6.90 -17.40 -8.62
CA ALA A 47 6.58 -16.86 -9.94
C ALA A 47 5.06 -16.86 -10.22
N ARG A 48 4.36 -17.94 -9.84
CA ARG A 48 2.90 -18.04 -9.95
C ARG A 48 2.19 -17.02 -9.05
N ALA A 49 2.58 -16.93 -7.78
CA ALA A 49 2.02 -15.96 -6.84
C ALA A 49 2.26 -14.52 -7.32
N LEU A 50 3.44 -14.23 -7.87
CA LEU A 50 3.73 -12.91 -8.47
C LEU A 50 2.85 -12.62 -9.69
N ALA A 51 2.58 -13.61 -10.55
CA ALA A 51 1.67 -13.44 -11.68
C ALA A 51 0.25 -13.10 -11.23
N ILE A 52 -0.24 -13.74 -10.16
CA ILE A 52 -1.56 -13.44 -9.57
C ILE A 52 -1.59 -12.03 -8.97
N VAL A 53 -0.56 -11.65 -8.21
CA VAL A 53 -0.38 -10.28 -7.68
C VAL A 53 -0.46 -9.23 -8.80
N ARG A 54 0.19 -9.49 -9.94
CA ARG A 54 0.13 -8.62 -11.13
C ARG A 54 -1.23 -8.61 -11.80
N GLY A 55 -1.91 -9.76 -11.86
CA GLY A 55 -3.29 -9.86 -12.30
C GLY A 55 -4.21 -8.96 -11.48
N GLY A 56 -4.04 -8.95 -10.15
CA GLY A 56 -4.78 -8.06 -9.26
C GLY A 56 -4.58 -6.57 -9.55
N GLU A 57 -3.33 -6.14 -9.80
CA GLU A 57 -3.03 -4.76 -10.22
C GLU A 57 -3.73 -4.41 -11.54
N LEU A 58 -3.70 -5.31 -12.54
CA LEU A 58 -4.36 -5.10 -13.83
C LEU A 58 -5.89 -5.01 -13.68
N SER A 59 -6.49 -5.85 -12.83
CA SER A 59 -7.93 -5.78 -12.53
C SER A 59 -8.30 -4.43 -11.91
N ALA A 60 -7.48 -3.91 -11.00
CA ALA A 60 -7.68 -2.59 -10.42
C ALA A 60 -7.55 -1.47 -11.47
N LEU A 61 -6.55 -1.52 -12.37
CA LEU A 61 -6.39 -0.56 -13.47
C LEU A 61 -7.64 -0.52 -14.38
N VAL A 62 -8.19 -1.70 -14.73
CA VAL A 62 -9.39 -1.80 -15.57
C VAL A 62 -10.62 -1.26 -14.85
N ALA A 63 -10.79 -1.59 -13.56
CA ALA A 63 -11.93 -1.11 -12.78
C ALA A 63 -11.89 0.42 -12.59
N LEU A 64 -10.74 0.99 -12.25
CA LEU A 64 -10.56 2.43 -12.08
C LEU A 64 -10.74 3.21 -13.40
N ARG A 65 -10.37 2.61 -14.55
CA ARG A 65 -10.63 3.19 -15.87
C ARG A 65 -12.12 3.23 -16.18
N ARG A 66 -12.79 2.07 -16.04
CA ARG A 66 -14.23 1.97 -16.24
C ARG A 66 -15.00 2.94 -15.36
N ASP A 67 -14.57 3.06 -14.11
CA ASP A 67 -15.15 3.98 -13.14
C ASP A 67 -15.03 5.44 -13.60
N ALA A 68 -13.85 5.89 -14.01
CA ALA A 68 -13.66 7.25 -14.52
C ALA A 68 -14.39 7.54 -15.84
N GLU A 69 -14.77 6.52 -16.60
CA GLU A 69 -15.61 6.64 -17.80
C GLU A 69 -17.11 6.73 -17.42
N GLN A 70 -17.55 6.02 -16.38
CA GLN A 70 -18.97 5.89 -16.01
C GLN A 70 -19.41 6.93 -14.96
N SER A 71 -18.54 7.25 -14.00
CA SER A 71 -18.80 8.10 -12.84
C SER A 71 -17.68 9.15 -12.64
N PRO A 72 -17.48 10.10 -13.57
CA PRO A 72 -16.31 10.99 -13.54
C PRO A 72 -16.31 12.08 -12.45
N GLU A 73 -17.44 12.28 -11.79
CA GLU A 73 -17.68 13.43 -10.89
C GLU A 73 -17.51 13.11 -9.41
N VAL A 74 -17.50 11.83 -9.03
CA VAL A 74 -17.43 11.40 -7.63
C VAL A 74 -16.60 10.12 -7.54
N ASP A 75 -15.87 9.98 -6.44
CA ASP A 75 -15.24 8.74 -6.04
C ASP A 75 -15.57 8.44 -4.58
N HIS A 76 -16.01 7.22 -4.29
CA HIS A 76 -16.36 6.78 -2.95
C HIS A 76 -16.29 5.25 -2.78
N VAL A 77 -16.26 4.80 -1.53
CA VAL A 77 -16.09 3.37 -1.16
C VAL A 77 -17.26 2.46 -1.56
N GLY A 78 -18.36 3.02 -2.09
CA GLY A 78 -19.53 2.26 -2.55
C GLY A 78 -19.44 1.82 -4.02
N GLU A 79 -18.43 2.29 -4.74
CA GLU A 79 -18.27 2.08 -6.17
C GLU A 79 -17.73 0.69 -6.52
N PRO A 80 -17.88 0.25 -7.80
CA PRO A 80 -17.43 -1.07 -8.23
C PRO A 80 -15.94 -1.33 -7.98
N TRP A 81 -15.07 -0.32 -8.09
CA TRP A 81 -13.64 -0.48 -7.84
C TRP A 81 -13.35 -0.82 -6.37
N ALA A 82 -14.06 -0.20 -5.43
CA ALA A 82 -13.85 -0.42 -3.99
C ALA A 82 -14.30 -1.83 -3.57
N LYS A 83 -15.35 -2.34 -4.22
CA LYS A 83 -15.90 -3.69 -4.05
C LYS A 83 -14.99 -4.81 -4.55
N LEU A 84 -13.95 -4.50 -5.31
CA LEU A 84 -12.92 -5.49 -5.66
C LEU A 84 -12.08 -5.91 -4.44
N SER A 85 -12.12 -5.14 -3.36
CA SER A 85 -11.40 -5.48 -2.14
C SER A 85 -11.88 -6.83 -1.62
N GLU A 86 -11.02 -7.83 -1.70
CA GLU A 86 -11.33 -9.24 -1.53
C GLU A 86 -10.34 -9.83 -0.51
N ASN A 87 -10.85 -10.75 0.32
CA ASN A 87 -10.08 -11.37 1.39
C ASN A 87 -10.17 -12.89 1.27
N GLY A 88 -9.04 -13.53 1.02
CA GLY A 88 -8.93 -14.97 0.95
C GLY A 88 -9.65 -15.58 -0.26
N ALA A 89 -9.71 -14.86 -1.40
CA ALA A 89 -10.26 -15.44 -2.62
C ALA A 89 -9.52 -16.73 -2.99
N PRO A 90 -10.23 -17.84 -3.23
CA PRO A 90 -9.59 -19.09 -3.57
C PRO A 90 -8.93 -19.00 -4.95
N ILE A 91 -7.67 -19.42 -5.01
CA ILE A 91 -6.91 -19.60 -6.25
C ILE A 91 -6.35 -21.02 -6.28
N GLU A 92 -5.88 -21.47 -7.45
CA GLU A 92 -5.23 -22.77 -7.57
C GLU A 92 -4.01 -22.85 -6.64
N GLY A 93 -4.09 -23.70 -5.62
CA GLY A 93 -3.00 -23.93 -4.66
C GLY A 93 -2.87 -22.90 -3.55
N GLY A 94 -3.83 -21.99 -3.35
CA GLY A 94 -3.83 -21.11 -2.17
C GLY A 94 -4.85 -19.97 -2.20
N THR A 95 -4.46 -18.78 -1.76
CA THR A 95 -5.36 -17.64 -1.54
C THR A 95 -4.85 -16.34 -2.15
N PHE A 96 -5.77 -15.46 -2.49
CA PHE A 96 -5.52 -14.13 -3.02
C PHE A 96 -6.28 -13.05 -2.21
N ASP A 97 -5.58 -11.98 -1.90
CA ASP A 97 -6.14 -10.79 -1.28
C ASP A 97 -5.89 -9.56 -2.16
N LEU A 98 -6.88 -8.68 -2.20
CA LEU A 98 -6.79 -7.40 -2.87
C LEU A 98 -7.46 -6.34 -1.99
N ALA A 99 -6.82 -5.17 -1.86
CA ALA A 99 -7.41 -4.02 -1.22
C ALA A 99 -7.17 -2.79 -2.10
N ILE A 100 -8.23 -2.04 -2.40
CA ILE A 100 -8.14 -0.74 -3.08
C ILE A 100 -8.65 0.33 -2.14
N ALA A 101 -7.92 1.42 -2.03
CA ALA A 101 -8.35 2.58 -1.26
C ALA A 101 -8.02 3.87 -2.00
N ASP A 102 -8.86 4.88 -1.81
CA ASP A 102 -8.60 6.23 -2.26
C ASP A 102 -7.37 6.80 -1.52
N ALA A 103 -6.43 7.38 -2.26
CA ALA A 103 -5.22 7.96 -1.69
C ALA A 103 -5.37 9.45 -1.30
N GLU A 104 -6.42 10.12 -1.77
CA GLU A 104 -6.65 11.57 -1.70
C GLU A 104 -7.55 11.98 -0.52
N GLY A 105 -7.75 11.13 0.48
CA GLY A 105 -8.46 11.48 1.72
C GLY A 105 -7.67 12.34 2.72
N ARG A 106 -6.37 12.56 2.47
CA ARG A 106 -5.45 13.31 3.34
C ARG A 106 -4.83 14.49 2.59
N PHE A 107 -4.35 15.48 3.33
CA PHE A 107 -3.66 16.63 2.75
C PHE A 107 -2.32 16.20 2.13
N ASN A 108 -2.14 16.47 0.84
CA ASN A 108 -0.87 16.18 0.18
C ASN A 108 0.16 17.28 0.50
N ILE A 109 1.18 16.92 1.27
CA ILE A 109 2.23 17.85 1.71
C ILE A 109 2.95 18.51 0.54
N ASN A 110 3.07 17.82 -0.60
CA ASN A 110 3.73 18.37 -1.78
C ASN A 110 3.04 19.64 -2.34
N SER A 111 1.81 19.93 -1.90
CA SER A 111 1.08 21.15 -2.27
C SER A 111 1.77 22.43 -1.78
N VAL A 112 2.45 22.40 -0.62
CA VAL A 112 3.13 23.58 -0.04
C VAL A 112 4.34 24.04 -0.85
N ARG A 113 4.84 23.18 -1.76
CA ARG A 113 5.96 23.47 -2.67
C ARG A 113 5.64 24.63 -3.62
N THR A 114 4.36 24.80 -3.98
CA THR A 114 3.92 25.85 -4.90
C THR A 114 4.00 27.25 -4.31
N GLY A 115 4.09 27.36 -2.97
CA GLY A 115 4.03 28.64 -2.29
C GLY A 115 2.62 29.23 -2.15
N GLU A 116 1.58 28.50 -2.56
CA GLU A 116 0.20 28.98 -2.45
C GLU A 116 -0.19 29.18 -0.97
N VAL A 117 -0.74 30.35 -0.67
CA VAL A 117 -1.08 30.75 0.70
C VAL A 117 -2.07 29.77 1.33
N ALA A 118 -3.11 29.38 0.59
CA ALA A 118 -4.13 28.46 1.09
C ALA A 118 -3.55 27.09 1.49
N SER A 119 -2.66 26.52 0.66
CA SER A 119 -1.96 25.26 0.98
C SER A 119 -1.08 25.37 2.23
N THR A 120 -0.41 26.51 2.40
CA THR A 120 0.48 26.79 3.54
C THR A 120 -0.32 26.95 4.83
N VAL A 121 -1.42 27.70 4.78
CA VAL A 121 -2.33 27.92 5.91
C VAL A 121 -3.00 26.62 6.34
N LEU A 122 -3.43 25.78 5.39
CA LEU A 122 -4.02 24.48 5.71
C LEU A 122 -3.00 23.55 6.38
N PHE A 123 -1.77 23.49 5.87
CA PHE A 123 -0.72 22.70 6.51
C PHE A 123 -0.35 23.23 7.91
N GLN A 124 -0.34 24.55 8.10
CA GLN A 124 -0.16 25.13 9.44
C GLN A 124 -1.26 24.71 10.42
N ALA A 125 -2.53 24.72 9.98
CA ALA A 125 -3.64 24.24 10.80
C ALA A 125 -3.50 22.75 11.16
N ILE A 126 -3.13 21.91 10.19
CA ILE A 126 -2.85 20.48 10.42
C ILE A 126 -1.69 20.27 11.38
N GLY A 127 -0.58 20.99 11.20
CA GLY A 127 0.58 20.90 12.07
C GLY A 127 0.24 21.28 13.51
N ASN A 128 -0.51 22.36 13.70
CA ASN A 128 -0.96 22.79 15.02
C ASN A 128 -1.88 21.74 15.69
N ASP A 129 -2.84 21.18 14.96
CA ASP A 129 -3.73 20.12 15.47
C ASP A 129 -2.96 18.84 15.83
N ALA A 130 -1.97 18.47 15.01
CA ALA A 130 -1.09 17.34 15.30
C ALA A 130 -0.20 17.57 16.54
N GLY A 131 0.06 18.83 16.91
CA GLY A 131 0.90 19.23 18.04
C GLY A 131 2.32 19.65 17.67
N MET A 132 2.56 20.02 16.40
CA MET A 132 3.84 20.58 15.97
C MET A 132 4.03 22.00 16.49
N THR A 133 5.28 22.38 16.77
CA THR A 133 5.63 23.78 17.05
C THR A 133 5.65 24.61 15.77
N GLY A 134 5.53 25.95 15.89
CA GLY A 134 5.64 26.84 14.73
C GLY A 134 6.96 26.67 13.97
N GLU A 135 8.06 26.45 14.69
CA GLU A 135 9.39 26.17 14.13
C GLU A 135 9.41 24.87 13.32
N GLN A 136 8.81 23.80 13.83
CA GLN A 136 8.71 22.51 13.13
C GLN A 136 7.88 22.63 11.86
N ILE A 137 6.78 23.40 11.90
CA ILE A 137 5.92 23.62 10.73
C ILE A 137 6.68 24.39 9.65
N VAL A 138 7.39 25.46 10.02
CA VAL A 138 8.22 26.24 9.08
C VAL A 138 9.30 25.36 8.47
N ALA A 139 10.04 24.59 9.30
CA ALA A 139 11.08 23.68 8.83
C ALA A 139 10.54 22.61 7.86
N ALA A 140 9.35 22.06 8.12
CA ALA A 140 8.71 21.11 7.24
C ALA A 140 8.32 21.73 5.88
N ILE A 141 7.76 22.94 5.88
CA ILE A 141 7.41 23.68 4.65
C ILE A 141 8.67 23.97 3.84
N GLU A 142 9.72 24.47 4.48
CA GLU A 142 11.00 24.78 3.85
C GLU A 142 11.65 23.53 3.26
N TYR A 143 11.65 22.42 4.01
CA TYR A 143 12.16 21.15 3.52
C TYR A 143 11.45 20.70 2.24
N VAL A 144 10.12 20.76 2.21
CA VAL A 144 9.34 20.35 1.02
C VAL A 144 9.54 21.31 -0.14
N ARG A 145 9.73 22.61 0.12
CA ARG A 145 10.06 23.60 -0.93
C ARG A 145 11.44 23.38 -1.53
N LEU A 146 12.43 23.04 -0.71
CA LEU A 146 13.83 22.89 -1.13
C LEU A 146 14.16 21.50 -1.70
N ARG A 147 13.53 20.45 -1.18
CA ARG A 147 13.86 19.04 -1.48
C ARG A 147 12.71 18.27 -2.12
N GLY A 148 11.51 18.84 -2.13
CA GLY A 148 10.32 18.16 -2.67
C GLY A 148 10.30 18.08 -4.21
N PRO A 149 9.37 17.28 -4.77
CA PRO A 149 8.34 16.53 -4.07
C PRO A 149 8.92 15.40 -3.22
N VAL A 150 8.38 15.23 -2.01
CA VAL A 150 8.72 14.12 -1.11
C VAL A 150 7.83 12.93 -1.45
N THR A 151 8.37 11.72 -1.31
CA THR A 151 7.66 10.45 -1.57
C THR A 151 7.24 9.74 -0.29
N ASP A 152 7.74 10.18 0.86
CA ASP A 152 7.32 9.69 2.17
C ASP A 152 7.47 10.76 3.26
N LEU A 153 6.81 10.55 4.40
CA LEU A 153 6.75 11.51 5.50
C LEU A 153 7.90 11.33 6.53
N ARG A 154 8.72 10.29 6.41
CA ARG A 154 9.78 9.99 7.40
C ARG A 154 10.82 11.11 7.52
N PRO A 155 11.25 11.78 6.43
CA PRO A 155 12.12 12.95 6.57
C PRO A 155 11.54 14.05 7.44
N LEU A 156 10.22 14.26 7.42
CA LEU A 156 9.55 15.27 8.26
C LEU A 156 9.54 14.85 9.73
N ARG A 157 9.50 13.55 10.02
CA ARG A 157 9.62 13.02 11.39
C ARG A 157 11.00 13.29 12.00
N MET A 158 12.04 13.35 11.17
CA MET A 158 13.42 13.57 11.62
C MET A 158 13.70 15.01 12.07
N ALA A 159 12.75 15.94 11.95
CA ALA A 159 12.85 17.32 12.41
C ALA A 159 12.62 17.51 13.92
N GLY A 160 12.87 16.48 14.75
CA GLY A 160 12.64 16.52 16.19
C GLY A 160 11.17 16.39 16.61
N VAL A 161 10.33 15.82 15.74
CA VAL A 161 8.91 15.60 16.02
C VAL A 161 8.75 14.34 16.87
N GLU A 162 8.04 14.44 18.00
CA GLU A 162 7.78 13.27 18.84
C GLU A 162 6.98 12.19 18.08
N PRO A 163 7.19 10.89 18.36
CA PRO A 163 6.47 9.81 17.68
C PRO A 163 4.94 9.98 17.71
N LYS A 164 4.37 10.45 18.83
CA LYS A 164 2.92 10.67 18.95
C LYS A 164 2.40 11.79 18.03
N VAL A 165 3.19 12.85 17.84
CA VAL A 165 2.86 13.95 16.93
C VAL A 165 2.99 13.48 15.49
N ALA A 166 4.02 12.69 15.18
CA ALA A 166 4.18 12.05 13.87
C ALA A 166 2.99 11.14 13.53
N ASP A 167 2.54 10.30 14.46
CA ASP A 167 1.40 9.40 14.23
C ASP A 167 0.09 10.17 14.00
N ARG A 168 -0.09 11.34 14.63
CA ARG A 168 -1.22 12.24 14.36
C ARG A 168 -1.11 12.86 12.98
N LEU A 169 0.08 13.34 12.63
CA LEU A 169 0.36 13.94 11.32
C LEU A 169 0.12 12.94 10.18
N GLU A 170 0.54 11.69 10.34
CA GLU A 170 0.34 10.62 9.34
C GLU A 170 -1.13 10.30 9.07
N ARG A 171 -2.06 10.60 10.01
CA ARG A 171 -3.51 10.46 9.78
C ARG A 171 -4.09 11.60 8.93
N LEU A 172 -3.48 12.76 8.93
CA LEU A 172 -3.98 13.95 8.25
C LEU A 172 -3.20 14.28 6.96
N VAL A 173 -1.97 13.78 6.83
CA VAL A 173 -1.06 14.14 5.75
C VAL A 173 -0.69 12.92 4.89
N THR A 174 -0.43 13.17 3.62
CA THR A 174 0.11 12.19 2.67
C THR A 174 1.19 12.83 1.80
N ALA A 175 1.99 12.01 1.13
CA ALA A 175 3.02 12.44 0.18
C ALA A 175 2.73 11.78 -1.17
N LEU A 176 1.87 12.43 -1.97
CA LEU A 176 1.48 11.91 -3.29
C LEU A 176 2.22 12.66 -4.40
N PRO A 177 2.58 11.97 -5.51
CA PRO A 177 3.19 12.60 -6.66
C PRO A 177 2.18 13.48 -7.41
N GLY A 178 2.68 14.59 -7.97
CA GLY A 178 1.85 15.54 -8.72
C GLY A 178 1.04 16.50 -7.85
N ARG A 179 0.10 17.22 -8.48
CA ARG A 179 -0.87 18.07 -7.79
C ARG A 179 -2.14 17.25 -7.57
N THR A 180 -2.55 17.11 -6.32
CA THR A 180 -3.76 16.37 -5.95
C THR A 180 -4.74 17.31 -5.26
N THR A 181 -6.01 16.95 -5.31
CA THR A 181 -7.07 17.53 -4.47
C THR A 181 -7.30 16.65 -3.26
N LEU A 182 -8.14 17.09 -2.32
CA LEU A 182 -8.58 16.29 -1.18
C LEU A 182 -10.04 15.84 -1.40
N ASN A 183 -10.27 14.53 -1.46
CA ASN A 183 -11.61 13.97 -1.62
C ASN A 183 -12.33 13.87 -0.27
N LEU A 184 -13.45 14.60 -0.13
CA LEU A 184 -14.27 14.59 1.08
C LEU A 184 -14.91 13.22 1.37
N ASN A 185 -15.08 12.37 0.35
CA ASN A 185 -15.60 11.00 0.51
C ASN A 185 -14.55 10.01 1.04
N ALA A 186 -13.26 10.35 0.89
CA ALA A 186 -12.14 9.56 1.41
C ALA A 186 -11.58 10.11 2.73
N ALA A 187 -11.86 11.38 3.06
CA ALA A 187 -11.39 12.02 4.28
C ALA A 187 -11.99 11.40 5.54
N ASP A 188 -11.19 11.26 6.59
CA ASP A 188 -11.68 10.82 7.90
C ASP A 188 -12.37 11.98 8.67
N GLU A 189 -12.98 11.66 9.81
CA GLU A 189 -13.69 12.65 10.62
C GLU A 189 -12.77 13.78 11.11
N GLY A 190 -11.53 13.47 11.47
CA GLY A 190 -10.55 14.45 11.93
C GLY A 190 -10.19 15.46 10.85
N MET A 191 -9.95 14.99 9.63
CA MET A 191 -9.72 15.86 8.48
C MET A 191 -10.93 16.73 8.16
N LEU A 192 -12.15 16.16 8.20
CA LEU A 192 -13.37 16.95 7.99
C LEU A 192 -13.55 18.03 9.07
N ALA A 193 -13.30 17.71 10.35
CA ALA A 193 -13.36 18.67 11.45
C ALA A 193 -12.39 19.83 11.24
N LEU A 194 -11.19 19.55 10.72
CA LEU A 194 -10.17 20.55 10.44
C LEU A 194 -10.52 21.42 9.22
N LEU A 195 -11.04 20.82 8.15
CA LEU A 195 -11.45 21.53 6.93
C LEU A 195 -12.62 22.49 7.16
N PHE A 196 -13.64 22.04 7.91
CA PHE A 196 -14.82 22.84 8.20
C PHE A 196 -14.68 23.71 9.45
N ARG A 197 -13.63 23.50 10.25
CA ARG A 197 -13.38 24.17 11.55
C ARG A 197 -14.56 24.02 12.52
N ASP A 198 -15.31 22.93 12.38
CA ASP A 198 -16.50 22.62 13.17
C ASP A 198 -16.62 21.09 13.31
N PRO A 199 -16.27 20.53 14.49
CA PRO A 199 -16.38 19.09 14.76
C PRO A 199 -17.83 18.56 14.67
N VAL A 200 -18.83 19.39 15.00
CA VAL A 200 -20.24 18.99 14.97
C VAL A 200 -20.70 18.84 13.52
N VAL A 201 -20.30 19.76 12.65
CA VAL A 201 -20.55 19.63 11.20
C VAL A 201 -19.85 18.40 10.65
N ALA A 202 -18.59 18.16 11.00
CA ALA A 202 -17.86 16.97 10.56
C ALA A 202 -18.55 15.67 10.96
N GLN A 203 -18.98 15.54 12.22
CA GLN A 203 -19.72 14.38 12.69
C GLN A 203 -21.02 14.16 11.90
N ARG A 204 -21.77 15.23 11.62
CA ARG A 204 -23.00 15.16 10.82
C ARG A 204 -22.72 14.73 9.38
N LEU A 205 -21.68 15.28 8.75
CA LEU A 205 -21.28 14.88 7.40
C LEU A 205 -20.86 13.41 7.36
N VAL A 206 -20.11 12.92 8.35
CA VAL A 206 -19.76 11.49 8.46
C VAL A 206 -21.03 10.63 8.60
N ALA A 207 -21.99 11.05 9.41
CA ALA A 207 -23.26 10.33 9.56
C ALA A 207 -24.10 10.31 8.27
N ILE A 208 -24.16 11.43 7.55
CA ILE A 208 -24.81 11.52 6.23
C ILE A 208 -24.13 10.56 5.25
N ARG A 209 -22.79 10.63 5.15
CA ARG A 209 -21.97 9.76 4.30
C ARG A 209 -22.21 8.29 4.60
N ALA A 210 -22.24 7.90 5.88
CA ALA A 210 -22.47 6.52 6.28
C ALA A 210 -23.88 6.02 5.90
N ARG A 211 -24.90 6.89 5.97
CA ARG A 211 -26.28 6.53 5.67
C ARG A 211 -26.54 6.37 4.17
N GLN A 212 -26.02 7.27 3.34
CA GLN A 212 -26.34 7.29 1.90
C GLN A 212 -25.18 6.81 0.99
N GLY A 213 -24.01 6.57 1.56
CA GLY A 213 -22.82 6.04 0.88
C GLY A 213 -21.75 7.08 0.57
N TYR A 214 -22.13 8.32 0.25
CA TYR A 214 -21.20 9.40 -0.09
C TYR A 214 -21.79 10.80 0.19
N LEU A 215 -20.95 11.82 0.19
CA LEU A 215 -21.27 13.24 0.30
C LEU A 215 -21.39 13.87 -1.09
N THR A 216 -22.30 14.83 -1.20
CA THR A 216 -22.53 15.68 -2.36
C THR A 216 -22.42 17.15 -1.97
N ALA A 217 -22.36 18.03 -2.98
CA ALA A 217 -22.43 19.47 -2.75
C ALA A 217 -23.72 19.91 -2.04
N LYS A 218 -24.83 19.19 -2.27
CA LYS A 218 -26.11 19.47 -1.60
C LYS A 218 -26.02 19.19 -0.10
N ASP A 219 -25.38 18.10 0.31
CA ASP A 219 -25.24 17.78 1.73
C ASP A 219 -24.46 18.86 2.48
N LEU A 220 -23.45 19.46 1.84
CA LEU A 220 -22.72 20.61 2.39
C LEU A 220 -23.63 21.83 2.54
N ALA A 221 -24.39 22.16 1.49
CA ALA A 221 -25.34 23.27 1.51
C ALA A 221 -26.42 23.09 2.60
N ASP A 222 -26.94 21.87 2.76
CA ASP A 222 -27.92 21.52 3.79
C ASP A 222 -27.34 21.63 5.22
N GLN A 223 -26.00 21.55 5.36
CA GLN A 223 -25.28 21.84 6.61
C GLN A 223 -24.84 23.32 6.72
N ASN A 224 -25.25 24.20 5.80
CA ASN A 224 -24.83 25.60 5.72
C ASN A 224 -23.31 25.80 5.61
N VAL A 225 -22.61 24.87 4.95
CA VAL A 225 -21.18 24.98 4.68
C VAL A 225 -20.89 24.94 3.18
N SER A 226 -19.79 25.56 2.79
CA SER A 226 -19.30 25.56 1.40
C SER A 226 -18.16 24.58 1.23
N LEU A 227 -17.86 24.22 -0.02
CA LEU A 227 -16.74 23.35 -0.35
C LEU A 227 -15.41 24.04 0.04
N PRO A 228 -14.60 23.47 0.95
CA PRO A 228 -13.33 24.07 1.34
C PRO A 228 -12.33 24.12 0.17
N TRP A 229 -11.41 25.08 0.21
CA TRP A 229 -10.36 25.20 -0.80
C TRP A 229 -9.55 23.90 -0.94
N GLY A 230 -9.23 23.52 -2.17
CA GLY A 230 -8.43 22.33 -2.46
C GLY A 230 -9.16 21.00 -2.29
N THR A 231 -10.46 21.02 -1.98
CA THR A 231 -11.28 19.82 -1.81
C THR A 231 -12.19 19.55 -3.00
N THR A 232 -12.63 18.31 -3.15
CA THR A 232 -13.55 17.84 -4.19
C THR A 232 -14.26 16.55 -3.74
N PHE A 233 -15.07 15.95 -4.61
CA PHE A 233 -15.74 14.66 -4.37
C PHE A 233 -15.14 13.51 -5.19
N ARG A 234 -14.14 13.79 -6.04
CA ARG A 234 -13.46 12.84 -6.91
C ARG A 234 -11.97 12.72 -6.59
N SER A 235 -11.35 11.65 -7.03
CA SER A 235 -9.94 11.37 -6.82
C SER A 235 -9.28 10.96 -8.12
N ASN A 236 -7.98 11.24 -8.24
CA ASN A 236 -7.20 10.72 -9.36
C ASN A 236 -6.17 9.69 -8.92
N THR A 237 -5.95 9.52 -7.61
CA THR A 237 -4.88 8.68 -7.08
C THR A 237 -5.45 7.61 -6.14
N PHE A 238 -5.09 6.36 -6.40
CA PHE A 238 -5.60 5.19 -5.67
C PHE A 238 -4.47 4.27 -5.25
N TRP A 239 -4.55 3.77 -4.03
CA TRP A 239 -3.70 2.70 -3.57
C TRP A 239 -4.31 1.34 -3.91
N VAL A 240 -3.48 0.44 -4.41
CA VAL A 240 -3.82 -0.97 -4.60
C VAL A 240 -2.80 -1.82 -3.88
N ARG A 241 -3.26 -2.71 -3.01
CA ARG A 241 -2.42 -3.71 -2.36
C ARG A 241 -2.92 -5.10 -2.71
N THR A 242 -2.01 -5.98 -3.09
CA THR A 242 -2.30 -7.35 -3.49
C THR A 242 -1.38 -8.32 -2.79
N ARG A 243 -1.90 -9.49 -2.42
CA ARG A 243 -1.13 -10.60 -1.87
C ARG A 243 -1.65 -11.90 -2.46
N ALA A 244 -0.74 -12.76 -2.87
CA ALA A 244 -1.06 -14.13 -3.25
C ALA A 244 -0.17 -15.07 -2.45
N THR A 245 -0.79 -16.11 -1.91
CA THR A 245 -0.09 -17.19 -1.20
C THR A 245 -0.39 -18.50 -1.92
N ILE A 246 0.64 -19.20 -2.36
CA ILE A 246 0.54 -20.52 -3.01
C ILE A 246 1.44 -21.48 -2.23
N GLY A 247 0.88 -22.57 -1.73
CA GLY A 247 1.62 -23.46 -0.82
C GLY A 247 2.16 -22.71 0.38
N GLY A 248 3.48 -22.74 0.57
CA GLY A 248 4.18 -21.98 1.63
C GLY A 248 4.73 -20.62 1.19
N THR A 249 4.50 -20.23 -0.07
CA THR A 249 5.14 -19.06 -0.67
C THR A 249 4.16 -17.90 -0.81
N SER A 250 4.48 -16.75 -0.21
CA SER A 250 3.67 -15.53 -0.31
C SER A 250 4.40 -14.44 -1.11
N GLN A 251 3.68 -13.77 -2.00
CA GLN A 251 4.13 -12.58 -2.70
C GLN A 251 3.14 -11.45 -2.43
N GLN A 252 3.64 -10.25 -2.16
CA GLN A 252 2.79 -9.07 -1.99
C GLN A 252 3.37 -7.85 -2.71
N ALA A 253 2.48 -7.00 -3.19
CA ALA A 253 2.82 -5.72 -3.79
C ALA A 253 1.85 -4.62 -3.35
N ALA A 254 2.36 -3.40 -3.34
CA ALA A 254 1.54 -2.20 -3.31
C ALA A 254 1.83 -1.37 -4.56
N THR A 255 0.81 -0.76 -5.12
CA THR A 255 0.89 0.09 -6.30
C THR A 255 0.11 1.36 -6.06
N LEU A 256 0.72 2.49 -6.39
CA LEU A 256 0.02 3.77 -6.48
C LEU A 256 -0.41 3.95 -7.94
N ILE A 257 -1.71 4.06 -8.17
CA ILE A 257 -2.30 4.22 -9.50
C ILE A 257 -2.81 5.64 -9.65
N GLN A 258 -2.55 6.27 -10.80
CA GLN A 258 -3.14 7.55 -11.18
C GLN A 258 -4.03 7.44 -12.41
N ARG A 259 -5.13 8.21 -12.38
CA ARG A 259 -6.00 8.50 -13.51
C ARG A 259 -5.63 9.86 -14.07
N ARG A 260 -5.62 9.97 -15.40
CA ARG A 260 -5.41 11.24 -16.09
C ARG A 260 -6.38 11.30 -17.26
N ARG A 261 -7.19 12.35 -17.28
CA ARG A 261 -8.06 12.63 -18.44
C ARG A 261 -7.26 13.40 -19.48
N ALA A 262 -7.23 12.89 -20.69
CA ALA A 262 -6.67 13.58 -21.85
C ALA A 262 -7.65 14.66 -22.37
N PRO A 263 -7.17 15.65 -23.14
CA PRO A 263 -8.02 16.73 -23.66
C PRO A 263 -9.17 16.26 -24.54
N ASP A 264 -9.04 15.10 -25.17
CA ASP A 264 -10.06 14.43 -26.00
C ASP A 264 -11.14 13.69 -25.17
N GLY A 265 -11.02 13.72 -23.84
CA GLY A 265 -11.93 13.06 -22.91
C GLY A 265 -11.53 11.63 -22.54
N ALA A 266 -10.52 11.03 -23.20
CA ALA A 266 -10.04 9.69 -22.88
C ALA A 266 -9.42 9.63 -21.48
N VAL A 267 -9.56 8.50 -20.79
CA VAL A 267 -8.98 8.31 -19.44
C VAL A 267 -7.82 7.33 -19.50
N ASP A 268 -6.62 7.86 -19.28
CA ASP A 268 -5.44 7.05 -18.99
C ASP A 268 -5.49 6.63 -17.52
N VAL A 269 -5.24 5.34 -17.27
CA VAL A 269 -5.02 4.83 -15.91
C VAL A 269 -3.71 4.06 -15.91
N PHE A 270 -2.77 4.49 -15.08
CA PHE A 270 -1.42 3.96 -15.07
C PHE A 270 -0.84 3.90 -13.64
N PRO A 271 0.03 2.92 -13.38
CA PRO A 271 0.76 2.81 -12.13
C PRO A 271 1.93 3.81 -12.11
N VAL A 272 2.02 4.60 -11.04
CA VAL A 272 3.05 5.62 -10.84
C VAL A 272 4.23 5.05 -10.05
N GLU A 273 3.93 4.33 -8.98
CA GLU A 273 4.93 3.76 -8.08
C GLU A 273 4.53 2.35 -7.65
N ARG A 274 5.54 1.50 -7.40
CA ARG A 274 5.35 0.10 -7.04
C ARG A 274 6.33 -0.32 -5.97
N TRP A 275 5.80 -1.00 -4.96
CA TRP A 275 6.55 -1.57 -3.86
C TRP A 275 6.26 -3.05 -3.75
N ARG A 276 7.24 -3.79 -3.22
CA ARG A 276 7.12 -5.23 -3.00
C ARG A 276 7.54 -5.58 -1.59
N ASN A 277 6.89 -6.58 -1.02
CA ASN A 277 7.28 -7.18 0.25
C ASN A 277 7.43 -6.13 1.38
N ALA A 278 8.58 -6.06 2.05
CA ALA A 278 8.81 -5.19 3.21
C ALA A 278 8.82 -3.69 2.89
N ALA A 279 8.82 -3.29 1.62
CA ALA A 279 8.90 -1.88 1.22
C ALA A 279 7.55 -1.18 1.10
N VAL A 280 6.43 -1.82 1.47
CA VAL A 280 5.08 -1.24 1.35
C VAL A 280 4.94 0.00 2.24
N PRO A 281 4.54 1.16 1.69
CA PRO A 281 4.42 2.39 2.47
C PRO A 281 3.25 2.34 3.46
N PRO A 282 3.33 3.04 4.61
CA PRO A 282 2.25 3.08 5.61
C PRO A 282 0.91 3.57 5.05
N GLY A 283 0.94 4.38 3.98
CA GLY A 283 -0.27 4.91 3.33
C GLY A 283 -1.04 3.89 2.50
N ALA A 284 -0.46 2.74 2.15
CA ALA A 284 -1.16 1.69 1.44
C ALA A 284 -2.21 1.01 2.35
N PRO A 285 -3.37 0.59 1.81
CA PRO A 285 -4.40 -0.03 2.61
C PRO A 285 -3.88 -1.30 3.28
N VAL A 286 -4.39 -1.58 4.47
CA VAL A 286 -4.12 -2.83 5.15
C VAL A 286 -4.86 -3.93 4.40
N LEU A 287 -4.17 -5.04 4.10
CA LEU A 287 -4.87 -6.21 3.61
C LEU A 287 -5.74 -6.75 4.72
N PRO A 288 -7.01 -7.07 4.46
CA PRO A 288 -7.87 -7.64 5.47
C PRO A 288 -7.23 -8.91 6.07
N ALA A 289 -7.39 -9.09 7.38
CA ALA A 289 -6.84 -10.25 8.09
C ALA A 289 -7.49 -11.53 7.53
N ALA A 290 -6.69 -12.58 7.31
CA ALA A 290 -7.23 -13.86 6.87
C ALA A 290 -8.31 -14.31 7.87
N LYS A 291 -9.50 -14.66 7.38
CA LYS A 291 -10.52 -15.30 8.22
C LYS A 291 -9.94 -16.65 8.68
N SER A 292 -9.68 -16.77 9.98
CA SER A 292 -9.28 -18.03 10.63
C SER A 292 -10.40 -19.05 10.58
#